data_AF-A0A7W3Y0R0-F1
#
_entry.id   AF-A0A7W3Y0R0-F1
#
_cell.length_a   1.000
_cell.length_b   1.000
_cell.length_c   1.000
_cell.angle_alpha   90.00
_cell.angle_beta   90.00
_cell.angle_gamma   90.00
#
_symmetry.space_group_name_H-M   'P 1'
#
loop_
_entity.id
_entity.type
_entity.pdbx_description
1 polymer ?
#
loop_
_entity_poly.entity_id
_entity_poly.type
_entity_poly.pdbx_seq_one_letter_code
_entity_poly.pdbx_strand_id
1 'polypeptide(L)'
;MTRTADRKEAALSSGTPIAILLDPAPAAVRAARKVGARCLALASPSASPEVRQACLMADERVDVDWSDHPSLLEAIHHFADPPTRSSDRRPRASVLGFTAVGSLAAARANESLGLPGNPHAAVAYLTDKAALRDRVNRSTASPVRFERCDRVAALVPTAERVGFPCVVKPRTGSGGTDVHLLRSAADADVFSRRSAPEPALIVEEYLEGPELRVDVHSRDGRHTVLAVSRRVRPAQSPSPASPGPGTFVLTGSARGWDLPVDLGRREQARVQRLAETTLTAAGHRHGHARVEMVLTRRGPLLLEADADPGADPFPEFLAAATGHDIHALTLAGVLGRPDPGVRRSPAGYAGLRRILSADGLPPAPERVEAARAVPGVVSVDVRRRTPAPVGTDAPSVPRLSRRLPEPPGESVVLTGRIGGITGSPHITPRRPAGFPFGDTRTGPAGDTTGSQALRGRRAPAITSRVAGHDAQVAVIASGPTPGRVATALRAAEARLAPPGRLPASPHREAARAIVEAARAAYGARVGEVVAEGSRRVGAEADPRRTDRSVGISAGEPSGSRAGGDTDRGEETPLSP
;
A
#
# COMPACT_ATOMS: atom_id res chain seq x y z
N MET A 1 -43.44 -13.65 11.22
CA MET A 1 -42.28 -13.74 12.15
C MET A 1 -41.86 -15.17 12.45
N THR A 2 -42.69 -16.19 12.19
CA THR A 2 -42.39 -17.62 12.43
C THR A 2 -41.47 -18.27 11.38
N ARG A 3 -41.56 -17.86 10.11
CA ARG A 3 -40.80 -18.46 8.99
C ARG A 3 -39.27 -18.23 9.02
N THR A 4 -38.81 -17.23 9.77
CA THR A 4 -37.38 -16.88 9.95
C THR A 4 -36.75 -17.63 11.14
N ALA A 5 -37.56 -17.97 12.14
CA ALA A 5 -37.13 -18.76 13.29
C ALA A 5 -36.96 -20.25 12.91
N ASP A 6 -37.88 -20.81 12.13
CA ASP A 6 -37.83 -22.21 11.67
C ASP A 6 -36.61 -22.49 10.75
N ARG A 7 -36.14 -21.50 9.98
CA ARG A 7 -34.91 -21.60 9.19
C ARG A 7 -33.64 -21.54 10.05
N LYS A 8 -33.67 -20.78 11.16
CA LYS A 8 -32.57 -20.71 12.13
C LYS A 8 -32.43 -22.01 12.91
N GLU A 9 -33.53 -22.67 13.27
CA GLU A 9 -33.52 -23.99 13.93
C GLU A 9 -33.11 -25.12 12.96
N ALA A 10 -33.58 -25.11 11.72
CA ALA A 10 -33.13 -26.08 10.71
C ALA A 10 -31.64 -25.90 10.32
N ALA A 11 -31.10 -24.68 10.42
CA ALA A 11 -29.69 -24.38 10.15
C ALA A 11 -28.74 -25.02 11.19
N LEU A 12 -29.18 -25.12 12.45
CA LEU A 12 -28.41 -25.71 13.55
C LEU A 12 -28.38 -27.24 13.50
N SER A 13 -29.30 -27.89 12.78
CA SER A 13 -29.42 -29.36 12.76
C SER A 13 -28.56 -30.09 11.70
N SER A 14 -27.98 -29.37 10.72
CA SER A 14 -27.33 -29.99 9.55
C SER A 14 -25.86 -30.40 9.73
N GLY A 15 -25.20 -30.05 10.84
CA GLY A 15 -23.76 -30.31 11.06
C GLY A 15 -22.80 -29.71 10.01
N THR A 16 -23.31 -28.92 9.05
CA THR A 16 -22.53 -28.31 7.97
C THR A 16 -21.83 -27.07 8.49
N PRO A 17 -20.49 -26.95 8.38
CA PRO A 17 -19.77 -25.82 8.96
C PRO A 17 -20.14 -24.49 8.30
N ILE A 18 -19.93 -23.40 9.02
CA ILE A 18 -20.29 -22.05 8.62
C ILE A 18 -19.03 -21.19 8.50
N ALA A 19 -18.83 -20.62 7.31
CA ALA A 19 -17.82 -19.60 7.05
C ALA A 19 -18.47 -18.22 7.18
N ILE A 20 -18.07 -17.46 8.19
CA ILE A 20 -18.50 -16.07 8.39
C ILE A 20 -17.43 -15.18 7.76
N LEU A 21 -17.73 -14.54 6.64
CA LEU A 21 -16.74 -13.81 5.84
C LEU A 21 -16.95 -12.29 5.97
N LEU A 22 -15.89 -11.57 6.36
CA LEU A 22 -15.87 -10.11 6.46
C LEU A 22 -15.54 -9.50 5.09
N ASP A 23 -16.44 -8.69 4.54
CA ASP A 23 -16.32 -8.07 3.21
C ASP A 23 -15.71 -9.00 2.14
N PRO A 24 -16.33 -10.17 1.87
CA PRO A 24 -15.72 -11.19 1.05
C PRO A 24 -15.57 -10.74 -0.41
N ALA A 25 -14.49 -11.22 -1.05
CA ALA A 25 -14.43 -11.29 -2.50
C ALA A 25 -15.25 -12.49 -3.01
N PRO A 26 -15.77 -12.46 -4.27
CA PRO A 26 -16.50 -13.59 -4.85
C PRO A 26 -15.73 -14.93 -4.81
N ALA A 27 -14.39 -14.89 -4.89
CA ALA A 27 -13.53 -16.07 -4.79
C ALA A 27 -13.62 -16.74 -3.42
N ALA A 28 -13.70 -15.97 -2.33
CA ALA A 28 -13.81 -16.51 -0.98
C ALA A 28 -15.17 -17.21 -0.75
N VAL A 29 -16.25 -16.65 -1.31
CA VAL A 29 -17.59 -17.27 -1.24
C VAL A 29 -17.65 -18.58 -2.03
N ARG A 30 -17.05 -18.61 -3.24
CA ARG A 30 -16.92 -19.86 -4.03
C ARG A 30 -16.08 -20.90 -3.29
N ALA A 31 -15.02 -20.48 -2.63
CA ALA A 31 -14.17 -21.37 -1.83
C ALA A 31 -14.92 -21.98 -0.64
N ALA A 32 -15.78 -21.23 0.04
CA ALA A 32 -16.63 -21.76 1.12
C ALA A 32 -17.53 -22.89 0.63
N ARG A 33 -18.20 -22.69 -0.51
CA ARG A 33 -19.03 -23.74 -1.15
C ARG A 33 -18.21 -24.96 -1.57
N LYS A 34 -17.02 -24.73 -2.14
CA LYS A 34 -16.12 -25.80 -2.59
C LYS A 34 -15.68 -26.72 -1.45
N VAL A 35 -15.52 -26.20 -0.23
CA VAL A 35 -15.17 -27.02 0.95
C VAL A 35 -16.40 -27.60 1.66
N GLY A 36 -17.60 -27.35 1.15
CA GLY A 36 -18.87 -27.78 1.72
C GLY A 36 -19.27 -27.00 2.97
N ALA A 37 -18.92 -25.71 3.05
CA ALA A 37 -19.36 -24.81 4.11
C ALA A 37 -20.49 -23.90 3.61
N ARG A 38 -21.40 -23.56 4.53
CA ARG A 38 -22.38 -22.48 4.32
C ARG A 38 -21.68 -21.14 4.52
N CYS A 39 -22.04 -20.14 3.74
CA CYS A 39 -21.43 -18.82 3.76
C CYS A 39 -22.39 -17.77 4.32
N LEU A 40 -21.98 -17.14 5.43
CA LEU A 40 -22.56 -15.90 5.95
C LEU A 40 -21.63 -14.74 5.59
N ALA A 41 -22.07 -13.80 4.76
CA ALA A 41 -21.31 -12.60 4.44
C ALA A 41 -21.69 -11.45 5.39
N LEU A 42 -20.69 -10.87 6.05
CA LEU A 42 -20.83 -9.63 6.81
C LEU A 42 -20.32 -8.48 5.95
N ALA A 43 -21.23 -7.62 5.51
CA ALA A 43 -20.91 -6.51 4.62
C ALA A 43 -20.88 -5.20 5.39
N SER A 44 -19.79 -4.44 5.25
CA SER A 44 -19.72 -3.08 5.77
C SER A 44 -20.70 -2.16 5.03
N PRO A 45 -21.22 -1.10 5.69
CA PRO A 45 -22.09 -0.12 5.03
C PRO A 45 -21.46 0.54 3.80
N SER A 46 -20.13 0.60 3.75
CA SER A 46 -19.31 1.17 2.68
C SER A 46 -18.78 0.10 1.69
N ALA A 47 -19.36 -1.10 1.68
CA ALA A 47 -18.93 -2.23 0.85
C ALA A 47 -18.78 -1.86 -0.63
N SER A 48 -17.70 -2.33 -1.26
CA SER A 48 -17.44 -2.12 -2.69
C SER A 48 -18.44 -2.86 -3.59
N PRO A 49 -18.56 -2.52 -4.89
CA PRO A 49 -19.36 -3.30 -5.85
C PRO A 49 -19.02 -4.79 -5.85
N GLU A 50 -17.74 -5.15 -5.73
CA GLU A 50 -17.27 -6.53 -5.69
C GLU A 50 -17.74 -7.26 -4.43
N VAL A 51 -17.72 -6.60 -3.28
CA VAL A 51 -18.25 -7.14 -2.02
C VAL A 51 -19.75 -7.34 -2.12
N ARG A 52 -20.49 -6.37 -2.69
CA ARG A 52 -21.94 -6.51 -2.92
C ARG A 52 -22.25 -7.70 -3.83
N GLN A 53 -21.48 -7.90 -4.89
CA GLN A 53 -21.61 -9.06 -5.77
C GLN A 53 -21.34 -10.37 -5.03
N ALA A 54 -20.30 -10.41 -4.18
CA ALA A 54 -20.01 -11.58 -3.35
C ALA A 54 -21.14 -11.89 -2.37
N CYS A 55 -21.77 -10.88 -1.79
CA CYS A 55 -22.90 -11.06 -0.86
C CYS A 55 -24.13 -11.68 -1.55
N LEU A 56 -24.39 -11.36 -2.83
CA LEU A 56 -25.43 -12.02 -3.62
C LEU A 56 -25.13 -13.51 -3.86
N MET A 57 -23.85 -13.89 -3.77
CA MET A 57 -23.43 -15.28 -3.86
C MET A 57 -23.40 -15.98 -2.50
N ALA A 58 -23.54 -15.28 -1.38
CA ALA A 58 -23.54 -15.91 -0.06
C ALA A 58 -24.89 -16.60 0.23
N ASP A 59 -24.92 -17.53 1.18
CA ASP A 59 -26.18 -18.17 1.58
C ASP A 59 -27.00 -17.23 2.48
N GLU A 60 -26.31 -16.40 3.28
CA GLU A 60 -26.88 -15.36 4.13
C GLU A 60 -26.00 -14.11 4.11
N ARG A 61 -26.62 -12.95 4.38
CA ARG A 61 -25.95 -11.65 4.47
C ARG A 61 -26.45 -10.90 5.71
N VAL A 62 -25.52 -10.24 6.41
CA VAL A 62 -25.84 -9.24 7.43
C VAL A 62 -25.03 -7.97 7.13
N ASP A 63 -25.72 -6.83 7.13
CA ASP A 63 -25.08 -5.52 7.04
C ASP A 63 -24.68 -5.08 8.44
N VAL A 64 -23.37 -4.92 8.66
CA VAL A 64 -22.81 -4.56 9.96
C VAL A 64 -21.49 -3.86 9.75
N ASP A 65 -21.22 -2.82 10.54
CA ASP A 65 -19.86 -2.29 10.64
C ASP A 65 -19.01 -3.28 11.45
N TRP A 66 -18.49 -4.29 10.77
CA TRP A 66 -17.65 -5.31 11.38
C TRP A 66 -16.31 -4.77 11.88
N SER A 67 -15.94 -3.53 11.53
CA SER A 67 -14.74 -2.88 12.07
C SER A 67 -14.94 -2.40 13.51
N ASP A 68 -16.19 -2.17 13.92
CA ASP A 68 -16.59 -1.99 15.31
C ASP A 68 -16.77 -3.36 15.98
N HIS A 69 -15.85 -3.70 16.88
CA HIS A 69 -15.83 -5.02 17.53
C HIS A 69 -17.11 -5.36 18.30
N PRO A 70 -17.70 -4.44 19.10
CA PRO A 70 -19.02 -4.68 19.72
C PRO A 70 -20.12 -4.99 18.71
N SER A 71 -20.25 -4.21 17.64
CA SER A 71 -21.25 -4.44 16.58
C SER A 71 -21.03 -5.79 15.87
N LEU A 72 -19.78 -6.14 15.59
CA LEU A 72 -19.44 -7.46 15.06
C LEU A 72 -19.92 -8.57 16.00
N LEU A 73 -19.55 -8.51 17.29
CA LEU A 73 -19.96 -9.53 18.25
C LEU A 73 -21.49 -9.61 18.38
N GLU A 74 -22.20 -8.49 18.42
CA GLU A 74 -23.66 -8.48 18.48
C GLU A 74 -24.27 -9.26 17.30
N ALA A 75 -23.74 -9.08 16.09
CA ALA A 75 -24.23 -9.76 14.89
C ALA A 75 -24.02 -11.29 14.93
N ILE A 76 -22.95 -11.78 15.57
CA ILE A 76 -22.54 -13.20 15.51
C ILE A 76 -22.46 -13.93 16.85
N HIS A 77 -22.85 -13.30 17.97
CA HIS A 77 -22.76 -13.90 19.31
C HIS A 77 -23.47 -15.25 19.45
N HIS A 78 -24.52 -15.48 18.65
CA HIS A 78 -25.29 -16.72 18.65
C HIS A 78 -24.49 -17.95 18.16
N PHE A 79 -23.31 -17.73 17.56
CA PHE A 79 -22.34 -18.77 17.22
C PHE A 79 -21.37 -19.13 18.36
N ALA A 80 -21.35 -18.38 19.47
CA ALA A 80 -20.43 -18.65 20.57
C ALA A 80 -20.52 -20.11 21.05
N ASP A 81 -19.36 -20.73 21.28
CA ASP A 81 -19.30 -22.06 21.87
C ASP A 81 -19.72 -21.97 23.35
N PRO A 82 -20.75 -22.72 23.81
CA PRO A 82 -21.10 -22.71 25.22
C PRO A 82 -19.98 -23.38 26.04
N PRO A 83 -19.67 -22.87 27.25
CA PRO A 83 -18.58 -23.38 28.08
C PRO A 83 -18.80 -24.81 28.61
N THR A 84 -19.99 -25.38 28.48
CA THR A 84 -20.36 -26.69 29.01
C THR A 84 -20.64 -27.69 27.89
N ARG A 85 -19.88 -28.79 27.90
CA ARG A 85 -19.97 -30.00 27.06
C ARG A 85 -21.41 -30.49 26.87
N SER A 86 -22.13 -29.93 25.91
CA SER A 86 -23.35 -30.52 25.34
C SER A 86 -22.98 -31.10 23.99
N SER A 87 -23.30 -32.36 23.79
CA SER A 87 -23.18 -33.14 22.55
C SER A 87 -24.06 -32.64 21.40
N ASP A 88 -24.70 -31.47 21.53
CA ASP A 88 -25.36 -30.82 20.41
C ASP A 88 -24.31 -30.42 19.37
N ARG A 89 -24.34 -31.11 18.23
CA ARG A 89 -23.52 -30.87 17.05
C ARG A 89 -23.85 -29.51 16.43
N ARG A 90 -23.56 -28.41 17.11
CA ARG A 90 -23.56 -27.10 16.47
C ARG A 90 -22.55 -27.14 15.32
N PRO A 91 -22.93 -26.62 14.15
CA PRO A 91 -22.01 -26.57 13.02
C PRO A 91 -20.79 -25.72 13.40
N ARG A 92 -19.59 -26.24 13.15
CA ARG A 92 -18.34 -25.48 13.34
C ARG A 92 -18.42 -24.17 12.56
N ALA A 93 -18.34 -23.04 13.27
CA ALA A 93 -18.32 -21.71 12.68
C ALA A 93 -16.93 -21.07 12.84
N SER A 94 -16.53 -20.22 11.90
CA SER A 94 -15.33 -19.40 12.04
C SER A 94 -15.51 -18.09 11.28
N VAL A 95 -15.02 -17.00 11.86
CA VAL A 95 -14.91 -15.69 11.21
C VAL A 95 -13.61 -15.62 10.43
N LEU A 96 -13.67 -15.14 9.19
CA LEU A 96 -12.50 -14.94 8.33
C LEU A 96 -12.57 -13.59 7.63
N GLY A 97 -11.45 -12.87 7.63
CA GLY A 97 -11.20 -11.75 6.75
C GLY A 97 -9.92 -12.00 5.95
N PHE A 98 -9.94 -11.65 4.67
CA PHE A 98 -8.80 -11.84 3.74
C PHE A 98 -8.07 -10.52 3.43
N THR A 99 -8.12 -9.59 4.37
CA THR A 99 -7.36 -8.33 4.36
C THR A 99 -6.62 -8.21 5.69
N ALA A 100 -5.59 -7.36 5.78
CA ALA A 100 -4.88 -7.13 7.04
C ALA A 100 -5.84 -6.75 8.19
N VAL A 101 -6.76 -5.81 7.93
CA VAL A 101 -7.76 -5.37 8.94
C VAL A 101 -8.78 -6.47 9.22
N GLY A 102 -9.29 -7.12 8.18
CA GLY A 102 -10.30 -8.18 8.32
C GLY A 102 -9.76 -9.41 9.07
N SER A 103 -8.52 -9.81 8.81
CA SER A 103 -7.90 -10.95 9.50
C SER A 103 -7.73 -10.68 11.00
N LEU A 104 -7.36 -9.46 11.38
CA LEU A 104 -7.24 -9.04 12.77
C LEU A 104 -8.61 -9.00 13.48
N ALA A 105 -9.61 -8.39 12.85
CA ALA A 105 -10.98 -8.33 13.38
C ALA A 105 -11.57 -9.75 13.55
N ALA A 106 -11.38 -10.61 12.55
CA ALA A 106 -11.81 -12.00 12.58
C ALA A 106 -11.15 -12.79 13.71
N ALA A 107 -9.83 -12.66 13.88
CA ALA A 107 -9.11 -13.33 14.97
C ALA A 107 -9.60 -12.89 16.35
N ARG A 108 -9.84 -11.59 16.53
CA ARG A 108 -10.39 -11.04 17.79
C ARG A 108 -11.80 -11.55 18.07
N ALA A 109 -12.65 -11.62 17.05
CA ALA A 109 -14.01 -12.12 17.17
C ALA A 109 -14.03 -13.62 17.49
N ASN A 110 -13.21 -14.41 16.79
CA ASN A 110 -13.09 -15.84 17.05
C ASN A 110 -12.64 -16.12 18.49
N GLU A 111 -11.62 -15.42 18.98
CA GLU A 111 -11.13 -15.55 20.35
C GLU A 111 -12.20 -15.16 21.39
N SER A 112 -12.96 -14.08 21.14
CA SER A 112 -14.04 -13.63 22.03
C SER A 112 -15.21 -14.62 22.11
N LEU A 113 -15.45 -15.40 21.06
CA LEU A 113 -16.58 -16.31 20.92
C LEU A 113 -16.19 -17.79 21.12
N GLY A 114 -14.91 -18.08 21.36
CA GLY A 114 -14.39 -19.44 21.44
C GLY A 114 -14.35 -20.19 20.10
N LEU A 115 -14.48 -19.50 18.96
CA LEU A 115 -14.50 -20.11 17.64
C LEU A 115 -13.09 -20.50 17.16
N PRO A 116 -12.95 -21.53 16.31
CA PRO A 116 -11.68 -21.88 15.67
C PRO A 116 -11.11 -20.73 14.84
N GLY A 117 -9.81 -20.49 14.96
CA GLY A 117 -9.09 -19.43 14.26
C GLY A 117 -7.65 -19.27 14.74
N ASN A 118 -6.95 -18.29 14.18
CA ASN A 118 -5.66 -17.86 14.75
C ASN A 118 -5.90 -17.05 16.03
N PRO A 119 -5.03 -17.16 17.05
CA PRO A 119 -5.07 -16.25 18.20
C PRO A 119 -4.95 -14.79 17.73
N HIS A 120 -5.69 -13.88 18.35
CA HIS A 120 -5.65 -12.46 18.00
C HIS A 120 -4.22 -11.91 18.10
N ALA A 121 -3.51 -12.30 19.17
CA ALA A 121 -2.11 -11.91 19.37
C ALA A 121 -1.22 -12.36 18.20
N ALA A 122 -1.43 -13.54 17.62
CA ALA A 122 -0.60 -14.03 16.52
C ALA A 122 -0.76 -13.18 15.25
N VAL A 123 -1.99 -12.79 14.92
CA VAL A 123 -2.27 -11.90 13.78
C VAL A 123 -1.74 -10.49 14.06
N ALA A 124 -1.91 -9.98 15.29
CA ALA A 124 -1.35 -8.70 15.70
C ALA A 124 0.19 -8.68 15.58
N TYR A 125 0.88 -9.75 15.98
CA TYR A 125 2.33 -9.84 15.84
C TYR A 125 2.80 -9.78 14.40
N LEU A 126 2.11 -10.42 13.47
CA LEU A 126 2.49 -10.36 12.06
C LEU A 126 2.40 -8.92 11.52
N THR A 127 1.38 -8.17 11.92
CA THR A 127 1.16 -6.79 11.43
C THR A 127 2.03 -5.72 12.12
N ASP A 128 2.62 -5.99 13.29
CA ASP A 128 3.59 -5.09 13.95
C ASP A 128 5.03 -5.49 13.59
N LYS A 129 5.64 -4.73 12.69
CA LYS A 129 7.00 -5.02 12.17
C LYS A 129 8.04 -5.03 13.28
N ALA A 130 7.92 -4.20 14.31
CA ALA A 130 8.90 -4.12 15.38
C ALA A 130 8.77 -5.30 16.33
N ALA A 131 7.55 -5.68 16.70
CA ALA A 131 7.30 -6.84 17.55
C ALA A 131 7.67 -8.15 16.83
N LEU A 132 7.36 -8.26 15.53
CA LEU A 132 7.76 -9.40 14.71
C LEU A 132 9.28 -9.50 14.60
N ARG A 133 9.94 -8.38 14.29
CA ARG A 133 11.40 -8.34 14.12
C ARG A 133 12.12 -8.74 15.39
N ASP A 134 11.68 -8.24 16.54
CA ASP A 134 12.21 -8.62 17.86
C ASP A 134 12.13 -10.14 18.09
N ARG A 135 10.96 -10.75 17.86
CA ARG A 135 10.74 -12.21 18.02
C ARG A 135 11.60 -13.04 17.08
N VAL A 136 11.67 -12.65 15.81
CA VAL A 136 12.42 -13.40 14.80
C VAL A 136 13.92 -13.25 15.01
N ASN A 137 14.41 -12.06 15.40
CA ASN A 137 15.82 -11.84 15.73
C ASN A 137 16.31 -12.73 16.88
N ARG A 138 15.44 -13.06 17.86
CA ARG A 138 15.77 -13.99 18.95
C ARG A 138 15.88 -15.45 18.49
N SER A 139 15.33 -15.77 17.32
CA SER A 139 15.21 -17.14 16.81
C SER A 139 16.11 -17.41 15.59
N THR A 140 16.92 -16.42 15.17
CA THR A 140 17.77 -16.50 13.98
C THR A 140 19.23 -16.20 14.32
N ALA A 141 20.15 -16.84 13.60
CA ALA A 141 21.59 -16.58 13.73
C ALA A 141 22.02 -15.25 13.07
N SER A 142 21.18 -14.67 12.22
CA SER A 142 21.47 -13.43 11.48
C SER A 142 20.42 -12.37 11.81
N PRO A 143 20.51 -11.68 12.96
CA PRO A 143 19.55 -10.64 13.33
C PRO A 143 19.68 -9.43 12.40
N VAL A 144 18.55 -8.77 12.14
CA VAL A 144 18.54 -7.48 11.42
C VAL A 144 18.52 -6.35 12.44
N ARG A 145 19.46 -5.40 12.35
CA ARG A 145 19.48 -4.23 13.24
C ARG A 145 18.22 -3.39 13.05
N PHE A 146 17.55 -3.05 14.15
CA PHE A 146 16.38 -2.20 14.14
C PHE A 146 16.18 -1.49 15.47
N GLU A 147 15.45 -0.38 15.45
CA GLU A 147 14.96 0.33 16.63
C GLU A 147 13.56 0.90 16.38
N ARG A 148 12.77 1.03 17.46
CA ARG A 148 11.47 1.73 17.43
C ARG A 148 11.70 3.24 17.55
N CYS A 149 10.92 4.02 16.82
CA CYS A 149 10.96 5.48 16.87
C CYS A 149 9.54 6.03 17.01
N ASP A 150 9.09 6.18 18.26
CA ASP A 150 7.75 6.69 18.58
C ASP A 150 7.71 8.23 18.74
N ARG A 151 8.86 8.91 18.67
CA ARG A 151 8.97 10.38 18.73
C ARG A 151 9.87 10.91 17.63
N VAL A 152 9.41 11.89 16.86
CA VAL A 152 10.16 12.46 15.73
C VAL A 152 11.52 13.05 16.14
N ALA A 153 11.59 13.65 17.33
CA ALA A 153 12.84 14.20 17.88
C ALA A 153 13.93 13.14 18.10
N ALA A 154 13.55 11.87 18.23
CA ALA A 154 14.48 10.76 18.38
C ALA A 154 14.91 10.14 17.03
N LEU A 155 14.36 10.57 15.90
CA LEU A 155 14.56 9.89 14.62
C LEU A 155 16.02 9.88 14.17
N VAL A 156 16.66 11.04 14.12
CA VAL A 156 18.08 11.18 13.71
C VAL A 156 19.00 10.32 14.58
N PRO A 157 19.01 10.44 15.93
CA PRO A 157 19.89 9.62 16.76
C PRO A 157 19.57 8.13 16.68
N THR A 158 18.30 7.76 16.44
CA THR A 158 17.91 6.36 16.21
C THR A 158 18.48 5.82 14.88
N ALA A 159 18.41 6.60 13.81
CA ALA A 159 19.00 6.26 12.53
C ALA A 159 20.52 6.10 12.60
N GLU A 160 21.20 6.97 13.35
CA GLU A 160 22.65 6.88 13.57
C GLU A 160 23.05 5.59 14.32
N ARG A 161 22.30 5.20 15.36
CA ARG A 161 22.57 3.96 16.11
C ARG A 161 22.33 2.69 15.28
N VAL A 162 21.27 2.68 14.46
CA VAL A 162 21.00 1.57 13.52
C VAL A 162 22.09 1.48 12.43
N GLY A 163 22.58 2.65 11.99
CA GLY A 163 23.64 2.82 11.00
C GLY A 163 23.11 2.93 9.57
N PHE A 164 23.74 3.80 8.77
CA PHE A 164 23.36 4.05 7.38
C PHE A 164 24.03 3.08 6.38
N PRO A 165 23.40 2.79 5.22
CA PRO A 165 22.02 3.15 4.89
C PRO A 165 21.00 2.38 5.74
N CYS A 166 19.93 3.07 6.15
CA CYS A 166 18.82 2.50 6.90
C CYS A 166 17.49 2.83 6.24
N VAL A 167 16.42 2.16 6.66
CA VAL A 167 15.07 2.34 6.15
C VAL A 167 14.18 2.75 7.30
N VAL A 168 13.34 3.76 7.09
CA VAL A 168 12.28 4.16 8.02
C VAL A 168 10.92 3.84 7.40
N LYS A 169 10.02 3.25 8.18
CA LYS A 169 8.67 2.88 7.76
C LYS A 169 7.70 2.86 8.95
N PRO A 170 6.38 2.99 8.74
CA PRO A 170 5.38 2.78 9.78
C PRO A 170 5.52 1.39 10.43
N ARG A 171 5.33 1.35 11.75
CA ARG A 171 5.39 0.08 12.53
C ARG A 171 4.31 -0.90 12.09
N THR A 172 3.10 -0.40 11.85
CA THR A 172 1.93 -1.18 11.40
C THR A 172 1.61 -0.94 9.93
N GLY A 173 0.73 -1.76 9.36
CA GLY A 173 0.34 -1.70 7.94
C GLY A 173 1.17 -2.63 7.06
N SER A 174 0.80 -2.73 5.78
CA SER A 174 1.36 -3.75 4.88
C SER A 174 1.66 -3.21 3.47
N GLY A 175 2.37 -4.00 2.66
CA GLY A 175 2.55 -3.73 1.23
C GLY A 175 3.64 -2.73 0.88
N GLY A 176 4.57 -2.45 1.80
CA GLY A 176 5.66 -1.50 1.58
C GLY A 176 5.19 -0.06 1.40
N THR A 177 4.11 0.32 2.07
CA THR A 177 3.61 1.71 2.10
C THR A 177 4.44 2.57 3.05
N ASP A 178 4.73 3.81 2.63
CA ASP A 178 5.49 4.81 3.38
C ASP A 178 6.87 4.33 3.86
N VAL A 179 7.58 3.61 3.00
CA VAL A 179 8.94 3.12 3.23
C VAL A 179 9.95 4.08 2.61
N HIS A 180 10.96 4.48 3.38
CA HIS A 180 11.92 5.51 2.99
C HIS A 180 13.35 5.10 3.29
N LEU A 181 14.22 5.18 2.28
CA LEU A 181 15.66 4.96 2.42
C LEU A 181 16.34 6.24 2.92
N LEU A 182 17.05 6.13 4.04
CA LEU A 182 17.91 7.15 4.61
C LEU A 182 19.37 6.72 4.42
N ARG A 183 20.18 7.57 3.78
CA ARG A 183 21.59 7.28 3.51
C ARG A 183 22.52 8.04 4.44
N SER A 184 21.98 9.03 5.15
CA SER A 184 22.73 9.92 6.03
C SER A 184 21.83 10.54 7.10
N ALA A 185 22.44 11.16 8.11
CA ALA A 185 21.73 11.95 9.11
C ALA A 185 20.93 13.11 8.47
N ALA A 186 21.43 13.68 7.37
CA ALA A 186 20.71 14.72 6.62
C ALA A 186 19.40 14.20 6.01
N ASP A 187 19.36 12.97 5.50
CA ASP A 187 18.12 12.37 5.01
C ASP A 187 17.12 12.12 6.15
N ALA A 188 17.61 11.70 7.31
CA ALA A 188 16.80 11.50 8.51
C ALA A 188 16.20 12.83 9.01
N ASP A 189 16.99 13.90 8.97
CA ASP A 189 16.59 15.26 9.35
C ASP A 189 15.57 15.87 8.34
N VAL A 190 15.72 15.59 7.04
CA VAL A 190 14.68 15.93 6.05
C VAL A 190 13.38 15.17 6.31
N PHE A 191 13.47 13.87 6.62
CA PHE A 191 12.31 13.06 6.95
C PHE A 191 11.61 13.54 8.25
N SER A 192 12.38 13.92 9.27
CA SER A 192 11.84 14.36 10.57
C SER A 192 10.97 15.61 10.42
N ARG A 193 11.41 16.60 9.62
CA ARG A 193 10.68 17.85 9.37
C ARG A 193 9.29 17.69 8.77
N ARG A 194 9.03 16.57 8.09
CA ARG A 194 7.73 16.27 7.44
C ARG A 194 6.90 15.22 8.21
N SER A 195 7.40 14.73 9.34
CA SER A 195 6.76 13.67 10.11
C SER A 195 5.92 14.26 11.23
N ALA A 196 4.86 13.54 11.62
CA ALA A 196 4.09 13.86 12.82
C ALA A 196 4.98 13.77 14.08
N PRO A 197 4.67 14.49 15.18
CA PRO A 197 5.45 14.44 16.42
C PRO A 197 5.62 13.04 17.02
N GLU A 198 4.60 12.19 16.89
CA GLU A 198 4.55 10.82 17.40
C GLU A 198 4.22 9.80 16.29
N PRO A 199 5.16 9.51 15.37
CA PRO A 199 4.84 8.87 14.09
C PRO A 199 4.77 7.33 14.14
N ALA A 200 4.98 6.68 15.30
CA ALA A 200 4.99 5.23 15.48
C ALA A 200 5.78 4.46 14.38
N LEU A 201 7.08 4.75 14.27
CA LEU A 201 7.95 4.23 13.21
C LEU A 201 8.85 3.08 13.68
N ILE A 202 9.38 2.35 12.70
CA ILE A 202 10.53 1.45 12.85
C ILE A 202 11.65 1.92 11.93
N VAL A 203 12.88 1.94 12.46
CA VAL A 203 14.11 2.18 11.72
C VAL A 203 14.88 0.87 11.64
N GLU A 204 15.28 0.44 10.44
CA GLU A 204 15.95 -0.84 10.20
C GLU A 204 17.18 -0.65 9.32
N GLU A 205 18.22 -1.48 9.45
CA GLU A 205 19.30 -1.48 8.46
C GLU A 205 18.75 -1.80 7.05
N TYR A 206 19.33 -1.18 6.02
CA TYR A 206 18.93 -1.46 4.65
C TYR A 206 19.40 -2.86 4.24
N LEU A 207 18.46 -3.69 3.76
CA LEU A 207 18.74 -5.02 3.27
C LEU A 207 18.94 -5.00 1.75
N GLU A 208 20.16 -5.29 1.31
CA GLU A 208 20.51 -5.35 -0.10
C GLU A 208 20.30 -6.77 -0.67
N GLY A 209 19.45 -6.89 -1.70
CA GLY A 209 19.25 -8.13 -2.45
C GLY A 209 17.93 -8.22 -3.23
N PRO A 210 17.65 -9.37 -3.87
CA PRO A 210 16.33 -9.69 -4.39
C PRO A 210 15.30 -9.78 -3.28
N GLU A 211 14.18 -9.08 -3.46
CA GLU A 211 13.02 -9.21 -2.58
C GLU A 211 12.17 -10.41 -3.01
N LEU A 212 11.88 -11.27 -2.04
CA LEU A 212 11.12 -12.49 -2.19
C LEU A 212 9.81 -12.39 -1.40
N ARG A 213 8.75 -12.95 -1.97
CA ARG A 213 7.50 -13.24 -1.28
C ARG A 213 7.34 -14.74 -1.19
N VAL A 214 7.12 -15.23 0.02
CA VAL A 214 6.88 -16.64 0.32
C VAL A 214 5.41 -16.77 0.72
N ASP A 215 4.64 -17.47 -0.11
CA ASP A 215 3.25 -17.78 0.18
C ASP A 215 3.20 -19.12 0.94
N VAL A 216 2.70 -19.09 2.18
CA VAL A 216 2.71 -20.23 3.10
C VAL A 216 1.29 -20.60 3.48
N HIS A 217 0.97 -21.89 3.47
CA HIS A 217 -0.26 -22.41 4.06
C HIS A 217 0.05 -23.06 5.40
N SER A 218 -0.76 -22.75 6.41
CA SER A 218 -0.65 -23.33 7.75
C SER A 218 -1.88 -24.14 8.10
N ARG A 219 -1.66 -25.31 8.69
CA ARG A 219 -2.72 -26.17 9.24
C ARG A 219 -2.24 -26.71 10.58
N ASP A 220 -2.97 -26.37 11.64
CA ASP A 220 -2.67 -26.80 13.01
C ASP A 220 -1.22 -26.47 13.45
N GLY A 221 -0.72 -25.30 13.03
CA GLY A 221 0.65 -24.85 13.32
C GLY A 221 1.74 -25.48 12.43
N ARG A 222 1.39 -26.42 11.54
CA ARG A 222 2.32 -26.92 10.52
C ARG A 222 2.30 -26.00 9.30
N HIS A 223 3.46 -25.43 8.99
CA HIS A 223 3.64 -24.50 7.88
C HIS A 223 4.15 -25.22 6.62
N THR A 224 3.55 -24.92 5.46
CA THR A 224 3.94 -25.47 4.15
C THR A 224 4.09 -24.33 3.16
N VAL A 225 5.29 -24.15 2.62
CA VAL A 225 5.53 -23.18 1.53
C VAL A 225 4.81 -23.65 0.28
N LEU A 226 3.89 -22.83 -0.23
CA LEU A 226 3.18 -23.08 -1.48
C LEU A 226 4.01 -22.63 -2.69
N ALA A 227 4.63 -21.46 -2.57
CA ALA A 227 5.39 -20.86 -3.66
C ALA A 227 6.33 -19.74 -3.18
N VAL A 228 7.36 -19.47 -3.97
CA VAL A 228 8.26 -18.32 -3.77
C VAL A 228 8.24 -17.46 -5.04
N SER A 229 7.85 -16.20 -4.87
CA SER A 229 7.78 -15.20 -5.94
C SER A 229 8.89 -14.17 -5.75
N ARG A 230 9.42 -13.64 -6.85
CA ARG A 230 10.39 -12.55 -6.84
C ARG A 230 9.72 -11.23 -7.19
N ARG A 231 9.99 -10.18 -6.41
CA ARG A 231 9.53 -8.82 -6.70
C ARG A 231 10.26 -8.27 -7.92
N VAL A 232 9.50 -7.68 -8.84
CA VAL A 232 10.03 -6.97 -10.02
C VAL A 232 10.02 -5.48 -9.72
N ARG A 233 11.20 -4.88 -9.66
CA ARG A 233 11.37 -3.43 -9.48
C ARG A 233 11.48 -2.71 -10.83
N PRO A 234 10.96 -1.47 -10.99
CA PRO A 234 11.29 -0.60 -12.11
C PRO A 234 12.81 -0.44 -12.25
N ALA A 235 13.28 -0.31 -13.48
CA ALA A 235 14.71 -0.18 -13.79
C ALA A 235 15.38 1.03 -13.11
N GLN A 236 14.61 2.05 -12.74
CA GLN A 236 15.08 3.27 -12.08
C GLN A 236 14.79 3.29 -10.57
N SER A 237 14.54 2.13 -9.95
CA SER A 237 14.27 2.09 -8.51
C SER A 237 15.46 2.61 -7.72
N PRO A 238 15.23 3.42 -6.67
CA PRO A 238 16.31 3.95 -5.84
C PRO A 238 17.19 2.81 -5.31
N SER A 239 18.50 2.94 -5.50
CA SER A 239 19.53 2.14 -4.86
C SER A 239 20.32 3.01 -3.89
N PRO A 240 20.97 2.45 -2.86
CA PRO A 240 21.96 3.18 -2.06
C PRO A 240 23.02 3.89 -2.94
N ALA A 241 23.34 3.32 -4.10
CA ALA A 241 24.30 3.87 -5.05
C ALA A 241 23.71 4.91 -6.02
N SER A 242 22.41 5.19 -5.99
CA SER A 242 21.78 6.14 -6.92
C SER A 242 22.06 7.59 -6.49
N PRO A 243 22.79 8.41 -7.28
CA PRO A 243 23.07 9.80 -6.90
C PRO A 243 21.79 10.64 -6.85
N GLY A 244 21.68 11.50 -5.84
CA GLY A 244 20.58 12.44 -5.68
C GLY A 244 20.40 12.88 -4.22
N PRO A 245 20.09 14.16 -3.95
CA PRO A 245 19.83 14.65 -2.60
C PRO A 245 18.44 14.22 -2.10
N GLY A 246 18.33 13.88 -0.80
CA GLY A 246 17.07 13.70 -0.08
C GLY A 246 16.63 12.26 0.16
N THR A 247 15.55 12.12 0.93
CA THR A 247 14.96 10.82 1.29
C THR A 247 14.32 10.13 0.08
N PHE A 248 14.70 8.88 -0.19
CA PHE A 248 14.13 8.12 -1.30
C PHE A 248 12.93 7.30 -0.85
N VAL A 249 11.78 7.56 -1.45
CA VAL A 249 10.57 6.77 -1.24
C VAL A 249 10.75 5.42 -1.93
N LEU A 250 10.88 4.34 -1.14
CA LEU A 250 10.85 2.97 -1.64
C LEU A 250 9.40 2.48 -1.86
N THR A 251 8.40 3.19 -1.35
CA THR A 251 6.98 2.90 -1.55
C THR A 251 6.58 2.82 -3.02
N GLY A 252 5.76 1.83 -3.38
CA GLY A 252 5.21 1.71 -4.74
C GLY A 252 6.23 1.31 -5.81
N SER A 253 7.47 1.01 -5.43
CA SER A 253 8.58 0.63 -6.33
C SER A 253 8.51 -0.80 -6.87
N ALA A 254 7.37 -1.47 -6.76
CA ALA A 254 7.21 -2.80 -7.35
C ALA A 254 6.36 -2.71 -8.62
N ARG A 255 7.01 -2.95 -9.76
CA ARG A 255 6.36 -3.13 -11.07
C ARG A 255 5.57 -4.43 -11.13
N GLY A 256 5.85 -5.41 -10.28
CA GLY A 256 5.18 -6.70 -10.36
C GLY A 256 5.86 -7.82 -9.59
N TRP A 257 5.50 -9.04 -9.95
CA TRP A 257 6.02 -10.28 -9.35
C TRP A 257 6.18 -11.36 -10.41
N ASP A 258 7.19 -12.22 -10.24
CA ASP A 258 7.41 -13.40 -11.08
C ASP A 258 7.43 -14.66 -10.21
N LEU A 259 6.78 -15.74 -10.68
CA LEU A 259 6.55 -16.97 -9.92
C LEU A 259 6.61 -18.22 -10.83
N PRO A 260 7.17 -19.34 -10.36
CA PRO A 260 8.11 -19.46 -9.25
C PRO A 260 9.49 -18.90 -9.61
N VAL A 261 10.28 -18.58 -8.59
CA VAL A 261 11.71 -18.31 -8.74
C VAL A 261 12.53 -19.55 -8.40
N ASP A 262 13.51 -19.88 -9.24
CA ASP A 262 14.51 -20.91 -8.92
C ASP A 262 15.61 -20.31 -8.05
N LEU A 263 15.70 -20.77 -6.80
CA LEU A 263 16.71 -20.34 -5.82
C LEU A 263 17.85 -21.37 -5.68
N GLY A 264 17.72 -22.53 -6.30
CA GLY A 264 18.52 -23.72 -5.96
C GLY A 264 18.17 -24.28 -4.57
N ARG A 265 18.60 -25.53 -4.32
CA ARG A 265 18.20 -26.31 -3.13
C ARG A 265 18.59 -25.65 -1.81
N ARG A 266 19.79 -25.07 -1.73
CA ARG A 266 20.32 -24.48 -0.50
C ARG A 266 19.51 -23.27 -0.06
N GLU A 267 19.31 -22.30 -0.94
CA GLU A 267 18.60 -21.07 -0.59
C GLU A 267 17.10 -21.32 -0.44
N GLN A 268 16.51 -22.23 -1.23
CA GLN A 268 15.13 -22.69 -1.01
C GLN A 268 14.91 -23.21 0.42
N ALA A 269 15.83 -24.05 0.92
CA ALA A 269 15.73 -24.59 2.27
C ALA A 269 15.89 -23.51 3.35
N ARG A 270 16.72 -22.48 3.10
CA ARG A 270 16.89 -21.35 4.04
C ARG A 270 15.66 -20.45 4.07
N VAL A 271 15.07 -20.17 2.91
CA VAL A 271 13.82 -19.40 2.78
C VAL A 271 12.67 -20.12 3.49
N GLN A 272 12.54 -21.43 3.27
CA GLN A 272 11.54 -22.25 3.96
C GLN A 272 11.71 -22.19 5.49
N ARG A 273 12.93 -22.42 6.00
CA ARG A 273 13.19 -22.38 7.45
C ARG A 273 12.88 -21.02 8.07
N LEU A 274 13.24 -19.92 7.41
CA LEU A 274 12.94 -18.59 7.93
C LEU A 274 11.43 -18.31 7.94
N ALA A 275 10.69 -18.78 6.93
CA ALA A 275 9.24 -18.63 6.88
C ALA A 275 8.56 -19.44 8.00
N GLU A 276 8.97 -20.70 8.20
CA GLU A 276 8.50 -21.56 9.29
C GLU A 276 8.81 -20.95 10.67
N THR A 277 10.03 -20.46 10.87
CA THR A 277 10.47 -19.79 12.12
C THR A 277 9.64 -18.55 12.39
N THR A 278 9.38 -17.73 11.36
CA THR A 278 8.61 -16.49 11.48
C THR A 278 7.18 -16.78 11.94
N LEU A 279 6.50 -17.72 11.27
CA LEU A 279 5.11 -18.06 11.58
C LEU A 279 4.96 -18.79 12.92
N THR A 280 5.93 -19.65 13.27
CA THR A 280 5.99 -20.31 14.58
C THR A 280 6.19 -19.29 15.69
N ALA A 281 7.12 -18.35 15.53
CA ALA A 281 7.40 -17.30 16.52
C ALA A 281 6.22 -16.32 16.70
N ALA A 282 5.42 -16.10 15.64
CA ALA A 282 4.18 -15.35 15.74
C ALA A 282 3.05 -16.14 16.42
N GLY A 283 3.09 -17.48 16.35
CA GLY A 283 2.02 -18.36 16.82
C GLY A 283 0.87 -18.51 15.82
N HIS A 284 1.15 -18.31 14.53
CA HIS A 284 0.19 -18.52 13.43
C HIS A 284 -0.13 -20.02 13.30
N ARG A 285 -1.39 -20.38 13.09
CA ARG A 285 -1.83 -21.80 13.13
C ARG A 285 -2.55 -22.23 11.87
N HIS A 286 -3.41 -21.38 11.33
CA HIS A 286 -4.32 -21.73 10.24
C HIS A 286 -4.26 -20.71 9.10
N GLY A 287 -4.42 -21.22 7.88
CA GLY A 287 -4.63 -20.39 6.70
C GLY A 287 -3.35 -19.89 6.05
N HIS A 288 -3.57 -19.07 5.04
CA HIS A 288 -2.49 -18.42 4.29
C HIS A 288 -1.76 -17.38 5.15
N ALA A 289 -0.45 -17.29 4.96
CA ALA A 289 0.36 -16.17 5.39
C ALA A 289 1.34 -15.80 4.28
N ARG A 290 1.57 -14.50 4.14
CA ARG A 290 2.63 -13.95 3.31
C ARG A 290 3.84 -13.67 4.19
N VAL A 291 5.01 -14.15 3.80
CA VAL A 291 6.28 -13.77 4.42
C VAL A 291 7.18 -13.14 3.36
N GLU A 292 7.53 -11.88 3.53
CA GLU A 292 8.43 -11.16 2.63
C GLU A 292 9.86 -11.14 3.19
N MET A 293 10.83 -11.33 2.32
CA MET A 293 12.24 -11.45 2.70
C MET A 293 13.14 -10.77 1.68
N VAL A 294 14.34 -10.38 2.10
CA VAL A 294 15.42 -10.02 1.17
C VAL A 294 16.47 -11.12 1.18
N LEU A 295 16.79 -11.66 0.00
CA LEU A 295 17.89 -12.61 -0.17
C LEU A 295 19.21 -11.85 -0.21
N THR A 296 19.86 -11.71 0.94
CA THR A 296 21.13 -10.97 1.09
C THR A 296 22.35 -11.88 0.94
N ARG A 297 23.55 -11.31 0.92
CA ARG A 297 24.81 -12.08 1.03
C ARG A 297 24.89 -12.91 2.33
N ARG A 298 24.19 -12.49 3.40
CA ARG A 298 24.08 -13.23 4.67
C ARG A 298 23.04 -14.36 4.61
N GLY A 299 22.26 -14.45 3.53
CA GLY A 299 21.09 -15.30 3.38
C GLY A 299 19.77 -14.53 3.39
N PRO A 300 18.62 -15.23 3.39
CA PRO A 300 17.31 -14.61 3.49
C PRO A 300 17.15 -13.94 4.86
N LEU A 301 16.65 -12.71 4.86
CA LEU A 301 16.36 -11.92 6.06
C LEU A 301 14.94 -11.38 5.97
N LEU A 302 14.22 -11.40 7.11
CA LEU A 302 12.80 -11.04 7.17
C LEU A 302 12.59 -9.55 6.89
N LEU A 303 11.67 -9.24 5.98
CA LEU A 303 11.26 -7.88 5.65
C LEU A 303 9.94 -7.51 6.34
N GLU A 304 8.88 -8.30 6.11
CA GLU A 304 7.54 -8.19 6.72
C GLU A 304 6.80 -9.53 6.61
N ALA A 305 5.70 -9.70 7.34
CA ALA A 305 4.79 -10.83 7.18
C ALA A 305 3.36 -10.42 7.49
N ASP A 306 2.37 -11.10 6.92
CA ASP A 306 0.95 -10.83 7.16
C ASP A 306 0.13 -12.13 7.09
N ALA A 307 -0.98 -12.19 7.85
CA ALA A 307 -1.95 -13.29 7.80
C ALA A 307 -3.05 -13.06 6.73
N ASP A 308 -2.69 -12.40 5.63
CA ASP A 308 -3.60 -12.06 4.55
C ASP A 308 -2.93 -12.30 3.16
N PRO A 309 -3.74 -12.55 2.11
CA PRO A 309 -3.23 -12.82 0.77
C PRO A 309 -2.59 -11.60 0.06
N GLY A 310 -2.72 -10.38 0.59
CA GLY A 310 -2.29 -9.13 -0.01
C GLY A 310 -3.38 -8.46 -0.87
N ALA A 311 -3.22 -7.15 -1.08
CA ALA A 311 -4.22 -6.33 -1.77
C ALA A 311 -4.29 -6.55 -3.30
N ASP A 312 -3.19 -6.93 -3.97
CA ASP A 312 -3.19 -7.27 -5.40
C ASP A 312 -3.97 -8.58 -5.68
N PRO A 313 -4.32 -8.93 -6.94
CA PRO A 313 -4.93 -10.21 -7.28
C PRO A 313 -3.98 -11.42 -7.10
N PHE A 314 -3.24 -11.46 -5.99
CA PHE A 314 -2.34 -12.54 -5.59
C PHE A 314 -2.99 -13.91 -5.50
N PRO A 315 -4.22 -14.07 -4.97
CA PRO A 315 -4.89 -15.37 -5.01
C PRO A 315 -4.98 -15.93 -6.44
N GLU A 316 -5.32 -15.09 -7.42
CA GLU A 316 -5.41 -15.48 -8.83
C GLU A 316 -4.02 -15.73 -9.44
N PHE A 317 -3.04 -14.86 -9.15
CA PHE A 317 -1.66 -15.01 -9.61
C PHE A 317 -1.01 -16.31 -9.11
N LEU A 318 -1.19 -16.64 -7.83
CA LEU A 318 -0.68 -17.87 -7.22
C LEU A 318 -1.38 -19.10 -7.81
N ALA A 319 -2.71 -19.03 -7.97
CA ALA A 319 -3.49 -20.11 -8.58
C ALA A 319 -3.08 -20.35 -10.05
N ALA A 320 -2.79 -19.30 -10.81
CA ALA A 320 -2.38 -19.41 -12.20
C ALA A 320 -1.07 -20.21 -12.38
N ALA A 321 -0.10 -20.05 -11.48
CA ALA A 321 1.16 -20.81 -11.53
C ALA A 321 1.06 -22.19 -10.85
N THR A 322 0.37 -22.27 -9.71
CA THR A 322 0.49 -23.43 -8.81
C THR A 322 -0.76 -24.29 -8.72
N GLY A 323 -1.93 -23.73 -9.04
CA GLY A 323 -3.24 -24.36 -8.86
C GLY A 323 -3.77 -24.33 -7.43
N HIS A 324 -3.07 -23.72 -6.47
CA HIS A 324 -3.55 -23.59 -5.09
C HIS A 324 -4.63 -22.51 -4.98
N ASP A 325 -5.75 -22.90 -4.37
CA ASP A 325 -6.84 -22.00 -3.99
C ASP A 325 -6.70 -21.67 -2.50
N ILE A 326 -6.03 -20.55 -2.20
CA ILE A 326 -5.67 -20.19 -0.82
C ILE A 326 -6.88 -19.89 0.06
N HIS A 327 -8.00 -19.44 -0.52
CA HIS A 327 -9.25 -19.29 0.22
C HIS A 327 -9.78 -20.66 0.63
N ALA A 328 -9.83 -21.61 -0.31
CA ALA A 328 -10.32 -22.97 -0.01
C ALA A 328 -9.41 -23.71 0.96
N LEU A 329 -8.08 -23.59 0.82
CA LEU A 329 -7.12 -24.16 1.78
C LEU A 329 -7.32 -23.58 3.18
N THR A 330 -7.49 -22.26 3.30
CA THR A 330 -7.71 -21.59 4.59
C THR A 330 -9.02 -22.02 5.24
N LEU A 331 -10.11 -22.01 4.48
CA LEU A 331 -11.43 -22.43 4.94
C LEU A 331 -11.46 -23.90 5.33
N ALA A 332 -10.83 -24.78 4.53
CA ALA A 332 -10.75 -26.19 4.85
C ALA A 332 -9.98 -26.44 6.14
N GLY A 333 -8.83 -25.78 6.32
CA GLY A 333 -8.03 -25.91 7.53
C GLY A 333 -8.80 -25.49 8.78
N VAL A 334 -9.36 -24.27 8.80
CA VAL A 334 -10.00 -23.73 10.01
C VAL A 334 -11.33 -24.41 10.35
N LEU A 335 -12.09 -24.86 9.33
CA LEU A 335 -13.37 -25.55 9.54
C LEU A 335 -13.20 -27.07 9.73
N GLY A 336 -11.96 -27.58 9.72
CA GLY A 336 -11.64 -29.00 9.88
C GLY A 336 -12.16 -29.87 8.72
N ARG A 337 -12.16 -29.33 7.50
CA ARG A 337 -12.52 -30.05 6.28
C ARG A 337 -11.30 -30.71 5.63
N PRO A 338 -11.51 -31.73 4.78
CA PRO A 338 -10.44 -32.28 3.96
C PRO A 338 -9.77 -31.20 3.13
N ASP A 339 -8.47 -31.36 2.86
CA ASP A 339 -7.78 -30.49 1.91
C ASP A 339 -8.51 -30.54 0.56
N PRO A 340 -8.85 -29.38 -0.05
CA PRO A 340 -9.53 -29.34 -1.35
C PRO A 340 -8.71 -29.93 -2.51
N GLY A 341 -7.44 -30.28 -2.25
CA GLY A 341 -6.51 -30.79 -3.25
C GLY A 341 -5.99 -29.70 -4.17
N VAL A 342 -4.94 -30.04 -4.90
CA VAL A 342 -4.28 -29.12 -5.85
C VAL A 342 -4.40 -29.72 -7.24
N ARG A 343 -5.11 -29.02 -8.13
CA ARG A 343 -5.01 -29.29 -9.56
C ARG A 343 -3.81 -28.51 -10.07
N ARG A 344 -2.68 -29.21 -10.23
CA ARG A 344 -1.44 -28.59 -10.73
C ARG A 344 -1.75 -27.79 -12.01
N SER A 345 -1.36 -26.53 -12.02
CA SER A 345 -1.50 -25.71 -13.21
C SER A 345 -0.58 -26.23 -14.31
N PRO A 346 -1.07 -26.46 -15.55
CA PRO A 346 -0.22 -26.84 -16.66
C PRO A 346 0.72 -25.71 -17.09
N ALA A 347 0.47 -24.47 -16.65
CA ALA A 347 1.36 -23.34 -16.90
C ALA A 347 2.64 -23.44 -16.07
N GLY A 348 2.57 -23.73 -14.77
CA GLY A 348 3.76 -23.81 -13.90
C GLY A 348 4.48 -22.48 -13.62
N TYR A 349 4.30 -21.44 -14.45
CA TYR A 349 4.80 -20.08 -14.22
C TYR A 349 3.70 -19.04 -14.37
N ALA A 350 3.80 -17.95 -13.60
CA ALA A 350 2.99 -16.76 -13.73
C ALA A 350 3.80 -15.48 -13.50
N GLY A 351 3.31 -14.38 -14.05
CA GLY A 351 3.85 -13.04 -13.86
C GLY A 351 2.72 -12.06 -13.62
N LEU A 352 2.89 -11.17 -12.66
CA LEU A 352 2.00 -10.05 -12.35
C LEU A 352 2.71 -8.76 -12.72
N ARG A 353 2.06 -7.84 -13.43
CA ARG A 353 2.57 -6.49 -13.72
C ARG A 353 1.55 -5.44 -13.35
N ARG A 354 2.03 -4.38 -12.72
CA ARG A 354 1.30 -3.13 -12.46
C ARG A 354 1.73 -2.09 -13.47
N ILE A 355 0.74 -1.55 -14.15
CA ILE A 355 0.90 -0.52 -15.16
C ILE A 355 0.19 0.71 -14.60
N LEU A 356 0.96 1.76 -14.35
CA LEU A 356 0.42 3.07 -13.97
C LEU A 356 -0.01 3.76 -15.25
N SER A 357 -1.23 4.30 -15.30
CA SER A 357 -1.61 5.12 -16.44
C SER A 357 -0.84 6.45 -16.41
N ALA A 358 -0.27 6.83 -17.55
CA ALA A 358 0.56 8.02 -17.67
C ALA A 358 -0.21 9.33 -17.44
N ASP A 359 -1.51 9.33 -17.71
CA ASP A 359 -2.45 10.45 -17.50
C ASP A 359 -3.30 10.28 -16.24
N GLY A 360 -3.07 9.22 -15.46
CA GLY A 360 -3.91 8.83 -14.33
C GLY A 360 -5.29 8.31 -14.72
N LEU A 361 -5.68 8.28 -16.00
CA LEU A 361 -6.99 7.81 -16.42
C LEU A 361 -6.97 6.31 -16.69
N PRO A 362 -8.08 5.57 -16.44
CA PRO A 362 -8.14 4.17 -16.82
C PRO A 362 -8.02 4.03 -18.35
N PRO A 363 -7.34 2.99 -18.88
CA PRO A 363 -7.31 2.76 -20.32
C PRO A 363 -8.72 2.59 -20.88
N ALA A 364 -8.90 2.97 -22.14
CA ALA A 364 -10.17 2.78 -22.84
C ALA A 364 -10.59 1.28 -22.81
N PRO A 365 -11.89 0.95 -22.66
CA PRO A 365 -12.37 -0.42 -22.54
C PRO A 365 -11.83 -1.35 -23.64
N GLU A 366 -11.77 -0.88 -24.88
CA GLU A 366 -11.31 -1.67 -26.04
C GLU A 366 -9.85 -2.10 -25.90
N ARG A 367 -9.02 -1.31 -25.20
CA ARG A 367 -7.62 -1.63 -24.91
C ARG A 367 -7.51 -2.68 -23.81
N VAL A 368 -8.39 -2.61 -22.83
CA VAL A 368 -8.51 -3.60 -21.77
C VAL A 368 -8.94 -4.93 -22.38
N GLU A 369 -9.95 -4.94 -23.27
CA GLU A 369 -10.33 -6.13 -24.05
C GLU A 369 -9.17 -6.65 -24.91
N ALA A 370 -8.47 -5.78 -25.64
CA ALA A 370 -7.34 -6.18 -26.48
C ALA A 370 -6.19 -6.79 -25.66
N ALA A 371 -5.94 -6.30 -24.44
CA ALA A 371 -4.96 -6.86 -23.53
C ALA A 371 -5.41 -8.22 -22.98
N ARG A 372 -6.69 -8.38 -22.64
CA ARG A 372 -7.28 -9.66 -22.22
C ARG A 372 -7.21 -10.73 -23.31
N ALA A 373 -7.29 -10.33 -24.58
CA ALA A 373 -7.22 -11.24 -25.72
C ALA A 373 -5.80 -11.76 -26.03
N VAL A 374 -4.75 -11.25 -25.36
CA VAL A 374 -3.38 -11.71 -25.58
C VAL A 374 -3.21 -13.16 -25.08
N PRO A 375 -2.72 -14.10 -25.90
CA PRO A 375 -2.49 -15.47 -25.47
C PRO A 375 -1.58 -15.55 -24.24
N GLY A 376 -2.03 -16.27 -23.21
CA GLY A 376 -1.34 -16.42 -21.94
C GLY A 376 -1.69 -15.36 -20.88
N VAL A 377 -2.44 -14.31 -21.23
CA VAL A 377 -3.03 -13.41 -20.21
C VAL A 377 -4.19 -14.13 -19.52
N VAL A 378 -4.16 -14.11 -18.19
CA VAL A 378 -5.17 -14.72 -17.31
C VAL A 378 -6.18 -13.67 -16.90
N SER A 379 -5.71 -12.50 -16.47
CA SER A 379 -6.59 -11.42 -16.04
C SER A 379 -5.98 -10.04 -16.28
N VAL A 380 -6.89 -9.07 -16.46
CA VAL A 380 -6.60 -7.64 -16.52
C VAL A 380 -7.61 -6.94 -15.63
N ASP A 381 -7.12 -6.42 -14.50
CA ASP A 381 -7.90 -5.74 -13.47
C ASP A 381 -7.56 -4.25 -13.47
N VAL A 382 -8.58 -3.40 -13.65
CA VAL A 382 -8.44 -1.95 -13.70
C VAL A 382 -8.95 -1.37 -12.39
N ARG A 383 -8.03 -0.82 -11.60
CA ARG A 383 -8.34 -0.25 -10.29
C ARG A 383 -8.13 1.24 -10.31
N ARG A 384 -9.04 1.98 -9.67
CA ARG A 384 -8.76 3.37 -9.30
C ARG A 384 -7.97 3.34 -8.01
N ARG A 385 -6.81 4.03 -7.96
CA ARG A 385 -6.14 4.25 -6.69
C ARG A 385 -6.98 5.23 -5.89
N THR A 386 -7.68 4.75 -4.89
CA THR A 386 -8.09 5.62 -3.79
C THR A 386 -6.80 6.13 -3.16
N PRO A 387 -6.57 7.44 -3.00
CA PRO A 387 -5.42 7.93 -2.27
C PRO A 387 -5.37 7.20 -0.93
N ALA A 388 -4.21 6.67 -0.54
CA ALA A 388 -4.01 6.36 0.86
C ALA A 388 -4.32 7.65 1.63
N PRO A 389 -5.09 7.61 2.74
CA PRO A 389 -5.26 8.80 3.55
C PRO A 389 -3.85 9.30 3.89
N VAL A 390 -3.47 10.45 3.31
CA VAL A 390 -2.36 11.24 3.82
C VAL A 390 -2.77 11.50 5.25
N GLY A 391 -1.94 11.10 6.22
CA GLY A 391 -2.25 11.19 7.64
C GLY A 391 -2.67 12.62 8.00
N THR A 392 -3.97 12.87 7.97
CA THR A 392 -4.61 14.01 8.58
C THR A 392 -5.09 13.52 9.93
N ASP A 393 -4.32 13.88 10.96
CA ASP A 393 -4.72 14.02 12.36
C ASP A 393 -5.88 13.13 12.81
N ALA A 394 -5.61 11.83 12.95
CA ALA A 394 -6.41 10.95 13.78
C ALA A 394 -5.48 10.04 14.58
N PRO A 395 -5.29 10.26 15.89
CA PRO A 395 -4.56 9.31 16.72
C PRO A 395 -5.32 7.99 16.74
N SER A 396 -4.68 6.91 16.27
CA SER A 396 -5.16 5.55 16.43
C SER A 396 -4.92 5.07 17.87
N VAL A 397 -5.73 5.61 18.78
CA VAL A 397 -6.00 5.07 20.12
C VAL A 397 -7.51 5.23 20.33
N PRO A 398 -8.25 4.22 20.82
CA PRO A 398 -9.68 4.38 21.09
C PRO A 398 -9.85 5.42 22.20
N ARG A 399 -10.21 6.65 21.84
CA ARG A 399 -10.68 7.65 22.80
C ARG A 399 -12.15 7.37 23.08
N LEU A 400 -12.45 7.07 24.33
CA LEU A 400 -13.81 6.99 24.85
C LEU A 400 -14.61 8.25 24.49
N SER A 401 -15.82 7.98 24.02
CA SER A 401 -16.98 8.85 23.84
C SER A 401 -16.93 10.26 24.47
N ARG A 402 -17.11 11.28 23.62
CA ARG A 402 -18.01 12.40 23.93
C ARG A 402 -18.55 13.00 22.64
N ARG A 403 -19.86 12.85 22.42
CA ARG A 403 -20.60 13.40 21.27
C ARG A 403 -20.63 14.93 21.34
N LEU A 404 -20.36 15.59 20.22
CA LEU A 404 -20.83 16.95 19.92
C LEU A 404 -21.69 16.88 18.64
N PRO A 405 -22.79 17.65 18.55
CA PRO A 405 -23.72 17.57 17.42
C PRO A 405 -23.21 18.33 16.19
N GLU A 406 -23.24 17.70 15.02
CA GLU A 406 -23.00 18.37 13.73
C GLU A 406 -24.30 18.97 13.15
N PRO A 407 -24.21 20.12 12.43
CA PRO A 407 -25.35 20.78 11.79
C PRO A 407 -25.70 20.14 10.43
N PRO A 408 -26.93 20.36 9.91
CA PRO A 408 -27.42 19.67 8.72
C PRO A 408 -26.82 20.26 7.43
N GLY A 409 -26.06 19.44 6.69
CA GLY A 409 -25.63 19.73 5.32
C GLY A 409 -26.49 18.99 4.30
N GLU A 410 -27.26 19.74 3.51
CA GLU A 410 -28.10 19.25 2.42
C GLU A 410 -27.27 18.58 1.31
N SER A 411 -27.71 17.40 0.87
CA SER A 411 -27.18 16.69 -0.30
C SER A 411 -28.08 16.94 -1.50
N VAL A 412 -27.56 17.63 -2.53
CA VAL A 412 -28.28 17.81 -3.81
C VAL A 412 -28.07 16.57 -4.68
N VAL A 413 -29.15 15.80 -4.86
CA VAL A 413 -29.23 14.65 -5.77
C VAL A 413 -29.79 15.13 -7.11
N LEU A 414 -28.98 15.09 -8.18
CA LEU A 414 -29.45 15.32 -9.55
C LEU A 414 -29.84 13.99 -10.18
N THR A 415 -31.13 13.64 -10.09
CA THR A 415 -31.73 12.58 -10.92
C THR A 415 -32.50 13.22 -12.07
N GLY A 416 -31.99 13.08 -13.29
CA GLY A 416 -32.75 13.40 -14.50
C GLY A 416 -33.75 12.29 -14.82
N ARG A 417 -35.03 12.63 -14.94
CA ARG A 417 -35.99 11.85 -15.72
C ARG A 417 -37.03 12.75 -16.38
N ILE A 418 -37.29 12.41 -17.64
CA ILE A 418 -38.23 13.00 -18.58
C ILE A 418 -39.67 12.72 -18.13
N GLY A 419 -40.56 13.70 -18.30
CA GLY A 419 -42.01 13.53 -18.24
C GLY A 419 -42.71 14.65 -17.49
N GLY A 420 -43.42 15.52 -18.22
CA GLY A 420 -44.07 16.70 -17.68
C GLY A 420 -45.44 16.46 -17.03
N ILE A 421 -46.08 17.62 -16.78
CA ILE A 421 -47.47 17.88 -16.39
C ILE A 421 -47.69 18.18 -14.88
N THR A 422 -47.66 19.49 -14.62
CA THR A 422 -48.49 20.36 -13.74
C THR A 422 -49.11 19.85 -12.43
N GLY A 423 -48.83 20.60 -11.36
CA GLY A 423 -49.72 20.73 -10.19
C GLY A 423 -49.02 21.30 -8.95
N SER A 424 -49.24 22.57 -8.62
CA SER A 424 -48.95 23.15 -7.29
C SER A 424 -50.08 22.75 -6.30
N PRO A 425 -49.84 22.67 -4.96
CA PRO A 425 -49.91 23.88 -4.13
C PRO A 425 -49.06 23.91 -2.83
N HIS A 426 -49.10 25.11 -2.23
CA HIS A 426 -48.55 25.65 -0.98
C HIS A 426 -48.56 24.79 0.30
N ILE A 427 -47.52 24.96 1.15
CA ILE A 427 -47.58 24.79 2.61
C ILE A 427 -46.69 25.82 3.33
N THR A 428 -47.26 26.48 4.34
CA THR A 428 -46.71 27.47 5.29
C THR A 428 -45.96 26.80 6.47
N PRO A 429 -44.87 27.36 7.02
CA PRO A 429 -44.22 26.81 8.21
C PRO A 429 -44.73 27.42 9.53
N ARG A 430 -45.08 26.54 10.48
CA ARG A 430 -45.38 26.87 11.89
C ARG A 430 -44.09 26.85 12.73
N ARG A 431 -43.90 27.88 13.56
CA ARG A 431 -42.95 27.94 14.68
C ARG A 431 -43.43 27.12 15.89
N PRO A 432 -42.51 26.67 16.77
CA PRO A 432 -42.80 26.52 18.19
C PRO A 432 -42.07 27.56 19.05
N ALA A 433 -42.80 28.07 20.05
CA ALA A 433 -42.34 28.74 21.27
C ALA A 433 -41.56 27.77 22.18
N GLY A 434 -40.76 28.13 23.18
CA GLY A 434 -40.40 29.37 23.86
C GLY A 434 -39.79 29.02 25.24
N PHE A 435 -39.17 30.02 25.88
CA PHE A 435 -38.74 30.11 27.31
C PHE A 435 -37.35 29.55 27.74
N PRO A 436 -36.69 30.12 28.78
CA PRO A 436 -36.24 31.53 28.88
C PRO A 436 -34.88 31.80 29.60
N PHE A 437 -34.39 33.05 29.38
CA PHE A 437 -33.62 33.99 30.24
C PHE A 437 -32.24 33.66 30.87
N GLY A 438 -31.33 34.64 30.69
CA GLY A 438 -30.09 34.84 31.47
C GLY A 438 -29.28 36.04 30.93
N ASP A 439 -29.56 37.24 31.45
CA ASP A 439 -28.93 38.53 31.14
C ASP A 439 -27.40 38.59 31.32
N THR A 440 -26.73 39.41 30.51
CA THR A 440 -25.91 40.56 31.00
C THR A 440 -25.37 41.44 29.86
N ARG A 441 -25.91 42.68 29.82
CA ARG A 441 -25.24 43.99 29.74
C ARG A 441 -24.08 44.20 28.74
N THR A 442 -24.32 44.92 27.63
CA THR A 442 -24.18 46.40 27.41
C THR A 442 -22.77 46.91 27.09
N GLY A 443 -22.60 47.54 25.92
CA GLY A 443 -21.55 48.52 25.62
C GLY A 443 -21.44 48.83 24.11
N PRO A 444 -21.42 50.09 23.64
CA PRO A 444 -22.11 50.47 22.40
C PRO A 444 -21.23 50.77 21.18
N ALA A 445 -21.94 51.00 20.08
CA ALA A 445 -21.53 51.38 18.74
C ALA A 445 -20.56 52.57 18.63
N GLY A 446 -19.79 52.55 17.55
CA GLY A 446 -19.16 53.71 16.94
C GLY A 446 -19.20 53.58 15.42
N ASP A 447 -20.14 54.29 14.79
CA ASP A 447 -20.13 54.63 13.37
C ASP A 447 -18.93 55.55 13.08
N THR A 448 -18.27 55.38 11.93
CA THR A 448 -18.29 56.36 10.82
C THR A 448 -17.22 56.06 9.75
N THR A 449 -17.70 55.98 8.50
CA THR A 449 -17.14 56.51 7.24
C THR A 449 -15.67 56.30 6.87
N GLY A 450 -15.44 55.74 5.67
CA GLY A 450 -14.15 55.89 4.98
C GLY A 450 -13.98 54.99 3.76
N SER A 451 -14.69 55.28 2.68
CA SER A 451 -14.42 54.71 1.36
C SER A 451 -13.07 55.20 0.85
N GLN A 452 -12.09 54.30 0.71
CA GLN A 452 -11.01 54.47 -0.27
C GLN A 452 -10.73 53.15 -0.98
N ALA A 453 -11.05 53.15 -2.27
CA ALA A 453 -10.74 52.12 -3.23
C ALA A 453 -9.22 52.05 -3.45
N LEU A 454 -8.61 50.95 -3.00
CA LEU A 454 -7.28 50.53 -3.45
C LEU A 454 -7.44 49.28 -4.31
N ARG A 455 -7.15 49.46 -5.60
CA ARG A 455 -7.05 48.42 -6.62
C ARG A 455 -5.98 47.39 -6.21
N GLY A 456 -6.42 46.33 -5.53
CA GLY A 456 -5.62 45.14 -5.26
C GLY A 456 -5.51 44.26 -6.50
N ARG A 457 -4.27 44.05 -6.97
CA ARG A 457 -3.90 43.18 -8.08
C ARG A 457 -4.54 41.79 -7.92
N ARG A 458 -5.22 41.30 -8.96
CA ARG A 458 -5.63 39.89 -9.06
C ARG A 458 -4.37 39.02 -8.99
N ALA A 459 -4.18 38.35 -7.86
CA ALA A 459 -3.30 37.19 -7.80
C ALA A 459 -3.81 36.14 -8.80
N PRO A 460 -2.96 35.49 -9.60
CA PRO A 460 -3.41 34.44 -10.48
C PRO A 460 -3.99 33.32 -9.61
N ALA A 461 -5.22 32.91 -9.92
CA ALA A 461 -5.81 31.71 -9.36
C ALA A 461 -4.87 30.54 -9.71
N ILE A 462 -4.06 30.12 -8.74
CA ILE A 462 -3.42 28.82 -8.77
C ILE A 462 -4.59 27.86 -8.60
N THR A 463 -5.10 27.36 -9.73
CA THR A 463 -5.98 26.20 -9.74
C THR A 463 -5.17 25.08 -9.12
N SER A 464 -5.43 24.79 -7.85
CA SER A 464 -4.96 23.57 -7.21
C SER A 464 -5.48 22.43 -8.06
N ARG A 465 -4.61 21.80 -8.85
CA ARG A 465 -4.87 20.47 -9.41
C ARG A 465 -5.21 19.60 -8.21
N VAL A 466 -6.48 19.27 -8.07
CA VAL A 466 -6.93 18.17 -7.22
C VAL A 466 -6.06 16.96 -7.60
N ALA A 467 -5.43 16.35 -6.61
CA ALA A 467 -4.53 15.21 -6.80
C ALA A 467 -5.21 14.18 -7.73
N GLY A 468 -4.59 13.94 -8.88
CA GLY A 468 -5.09 13.04 -9.91
C GLY A 468 -5.41 11.67 -9.32
N HIS A 469 -6.58 11.16 -9.67
CA HIS A 469 -6.95 9.79 -9.34
C HIS A 469 -6.10 8.85 -10.19
N ASP A 470 -5.00 8.32 -9.68
CA ASP A 470 -4.12 7.44 -10.47
C ASP A 470 -4.83 6.11 -10.76
N ALA A 471 -5.28 5.87 -11.99
CA ALA A 471 -5.70 4.54 -12.40
C ALA A 471 -4.49 3.61 -12.53
N GLN A 472 -4.61 2.42 -11.94
CA GLN A 472 -3.62 1.36 -11.98
C GLN A 472 -4.24 0.12 -12.61
N VAL A 473 -3.53 -0.48 -13.56
CA VAL A 473 -3.93 -1.75 -14.18
C VAL A 473 -3.01 -2.86 -13.70
N ALA A 474 -3.58 -3.94 -13.19
CA ALA A 474 -2.87 -5.16 -12.87
C ALA A 474 -3.12 -6.19 -13.98
N VAL A 475 -2.04 -6.78 -14.50
CA VAL A 475 -2.08 -7.83 -15.52
C VAL A 475 -1.43 -9.08 -14.98
N ILE A 476 -2.14 -10.21 -15.03
CA ILE A 476 -1.60 -11.53 -14.73
C ILE A 476 -1.46 -12.29 -16.04
N ALA A 477 -0.29 -12.87 -16.28
CA ALA A 477 -0.08 -13.84 -17.36
C ALA A 477 0.49 -15.14 -16.79
N SER A 478 0.24 -16.26 -17.47
CA SER A 478 0.78 -17.57 -17.13
C SER A 478 1.20 -18.34 -18.38
N GLY A 479 2.12 -19.29 -18.21
CA GLY A 479 2.58 -20.15 -19.30
C GLY A 479 3.71 -21.10 -18.89
N PRO A 480 4.04 -22.10 -19.73
CA PRO A 480 4.94 -23.22 -19.41
C PRO A 480 6.40 -22.82 -19.14
N THR A 481 6.78 -21.58 -19.47
CA THR A 481 8.13 -21.07 -19.25
C THR A 481 8.10 -19.59 -18.85
N PRO A 482 9.10 -19.10 -18.10
CA PRO A 482 9.23 -17.67 -17.79
C PRO A 482 9.25 -16.78 -19.04
N GLY A 483 9.86 -17.26 -20.13
CA GLY A 483 9.94 -16.53 -21.40
C GLY A 483 8.57 -16.30 -22.04
N ARG A 484 7.67 -17.29 -22.02
CA ARG A 484 6.30 -17.12 -22.55
C ARG A 484 5.48 -16.15 -21.71
N VAL A 485 5.59 -16.24 -20.37
CA VAL A 485 4.95 -15.30 -19.45
C VAL A 485 5.42 -13.86 -19.74
N ALA A 486 6.73 -13.65 -19.85
CA ALA A 486 7.28 -12.32 -20.13
C ALA A 486 6.82 -11.76 -21.48
N THR A 487 6.69 -12.60 -22.51
CA THR A 487 6.16 -12.19 -23.82
C THR A 487 4.69 -11.79 -23.75
N ALA A 488 3.84 -12.58 -23.07
CA ALA A 488 2.44 -12.24 -22.88
C ALA A 488 2.26 -10.92 -22.11
N LEU A 489 3.02 -10.72 -21.03
CA LEU A 489 3.00 -9.47 -20.27
C LEU A 489 3.41 -8.25 -21.11
N ARG A 490 4.50 -8.35 -21.89
CA ARG A 490 4.93 -7.25 -22.77
C ARG A 490 3.88 -6.94 -23.84
N ALA A 491 3.25 -7.95 -24.41
CA ALA A 491 2.20 -7.76 -25.41
C ALA A 491 0.96 -7.08 -24.79
N ALA A 492 0.54 -7.50 -23.59
CA ALA A 492 -0.56 -6.87 -22.87
C ALA A 492 -0.25 -5.42 -22.49
N GLU A 493 0.94 -5.15 -21.96
CA GLU A 493 1.43 -3.80 -21.67
C GLU A 493 1.37 -2.91 -22.92
N ALA A 494 1.79 -3.42 -24.08
CA ALA A 494 1.74 -2.69 -25.34
C ALA A 494 0.30 -2.37 -25.81
N ARG A 495 -0.68 -3.23 -25.53
CA ARG A 495 -2.10 -2.95 -25.85
C ARG A 495 -2.73 -1.92 -24.92
N LEU A 496 -2.26 -1.85 -23.68
CA LEU A 496 -2.74 -0.87 -22.70
C LEU A 496 -2.13 0.52 -22.92
N ALA A 497 -0.93 0.61 -23.51
CA ALA A 497 -0.21 1.87 -23.73
C ALA A 497 -0.91 2.82 -24.74
N PRO A 498 -1.12 4.12 -24.43
CA PRO A 498 -1.84 5.09 -25.27
C PRO A 498 -1.24 5.20 -26.69
N PRO A 499 -2.06 5.52 -27.72
CA PRO A 499 -1.59 5.59 -29.10
C PRO A 499 -0.73 6.84 -29.31
N GLY A 500 0.38 6.73 -30.04
CA GLY A 500 1.16 7.89 -30.49
C GLY A 500 2.36 8.32 -29.63
N ARG A 501 2.70 7.59 -28.56
CA ARG A 501 4.02 7.74 -27.89
C ARG A 501 4.87 6.49 -28.11
N LEU A 502 5.63 6.47 -29.21
CA LEU A 502 6.96 5.86 -29.12
C LEU A 502 7.73 6.66 -28.05
N PRO A 503 8.42 6.03 -27.10
CA PRO A 503 9.09 6.77 -26.05
C PRO A 503 10.21 7.60 -26.69
N ALA A 504 10.01 8.91 -26.82
CA ALA A 504 11.15 9.80 -26.70
C ALA A 504 11.77 9.46 -25.33
N SER A 505 13.07 9.14 -25.30
CA SER A 505 13.68 8.66 -24.07
C SER A 505 13.34 9.63 -22.93
N PRO A 506 12.99 9.14 -21.72
CA PRO A 506 12.65 10.00 -20.60
C PRO A 506 13.76 11.01 -20.27
N HIS A 507 15.00 10.76 -20.74
CA HIS A 507 16.11 11.69 -20.70
C HIS A 507 15.86 12.97 -21.50
N ARG A 508 15.14 12.95 -22.64
CA ARG A 508 14.92 14.16 -23.45
C ARG A 508 13.88 15.10 -22.84
N GLU A 509 12.79 14.57 -22.28
CA GLU A 509 11.78 15.38 -21.57
C GLU A 509 12.31 15.85 -20.22
N ALA A 510 12.98 14.99 -19.44
CA ALA A 510 13.59 15.38 -18.18
C ALA A 510 14.75 16.37 -18.39
N ALA A 511 15.61 16.18 -19.40
CA ALA A 511 16.64 17.15 -19.73
C ALA A 511 16.04 18.47 -20.22
N ARG A 512 14.94 18.46 -20.99
CA ARG A 512 14.24 19.70 -21.36
C ARG A 512 13.68 20.42 -20.13
N ALA A 513 13.01 19.70 -19.23
CA ALA A 513 12.45 20.26 -18.01
C ALA A 513 13.54 20.78 -17.06
N ILE A 514 14.67 20.07 -16.93
CA ILE A 514 15.83 20.51 -16.15
C ILE A 514 16.48 21.75 -16.79
N VAL A 515 16.63 21.77 -18.12
CA VAL A 515 17.20 22.92 -18.85
C VAL A 515 16.27 24.14 -18.78
N GLU A 516 14.95 23.95 -18.86
CA GLU A 516 13.97 25.03 -18.69
C GLU A 516 13.90 25.53 -17.25
N ALA A 517 13.93 24.64 -16.25
CA ALA A 517 13.99 25.01 -14.85
C ALA A 517 15.32 25.70 -14.50
N ALA A 518 16.45 25.23 -15.06
CA ALA A 518 17.74 25.87 -14.93
C ALA A 518 17.76 27.25 -15.61
N ARG A 519 17.15 27.40 -16.80
CA ARG A 519 16.96 28.71 -17.46
C ARG A 519 16.09 29.66 -16.65
N ALA A 520 15.02 29.17 -16.04
CA ALA A 520 14.15 29.97 -15.19
C ALA A 520 14.88 30.41 -13.91
N ALA A 521 15.62 29.50 -13.28
CA ALA A 521 16.41 29.78 -12.08
C ALA A 521 17.61 30.70 -12.36
N TYR A 522 18.35 30.50 -13.45
CA TYR A 522 19.46 31.38 -13.85
C TYR A 522 18.97 32.73 -14.38
N GLY A 523 17.86 32.76 -15.13
CA GLY A 523 17.25 34.00 -15.61
C GLY A 523 16.77 34.91 -14.47
N ALA A 524 16.18 34.32 -13.42
CA ALA A 524 15.80 35.05 -12.22
C ALA A 524 17.02 35.59 -11.45
N ARG A 525 18.10 34.79 -11.37
CA ARG A 525 19.33 35.16 -10.63
C ARG A 525 20.18 36.21 -11.35
N VAL A 526 20.21 36.20 -12.69
CA VAL A 526 20.84 37.27 -13.49
C VAL A 526 20.01 38.55 -13.43
N GLY A 527 18.67 38.44 -13.39
CA GLY A 527 17.78 39.59 -13.17
C GLY A 527 17.98 40.27 -11.81
N GLU A 528 18.17 39.50 -10.74
CA GLU A 528 18.49 40.04 -9.41
C GLU A 528 19.89 40.66 -9.35
N VAL A 529 20.91 40.03 -9.92
CA VAL A 529 22.29 40.57 -9.92
C VAL A 529 22.41 41.85 -10.77
N VAL A 530 21.69 41.94 -11.90
CA VAL A 530 21.65 43.16 -12.73
C VAL A 530 20.84 44.27 -12.05
N ALA A 531 19.78 43.95 -11.30
CA ALA A 531 19.01 44.91 -10.51
C ALA A 531 19.78 45.42 -9.27
N GLU A 532 20.56 44.56 -8.62
CA GLU A 532 21.44 44.91 -7.48
C GLU A 532 22.63 45.76 -7.94
N GLY A 533 23.23 45.43 -9.10
CA GLY A 533 24.31 46.20 -9.73
C GLY A 533 23.85 47.59 -10.18
N SER A 534 22.65 47.69 -10.77
CA SER A 534 22.09 48.98 -11.23
C SER A 534 21.71 49.92 -10.07
N ARG A 535 21.41 49.39 -8.87
CA ARG A 535 21.17 50.20 -7.65
C ARG A 535 22.47 50.68 -7.00
N ARG A 536 23.58 49.96 -7.16
CA ARG A 536 24.90 50.39 -6.63
C ARG A 536 25.59 51.43 -7.53
N VAL A 537 25.39 51.37 -8.84
CA VAL A 537 25.99 52.34 -9.78
C VAL A 537 25.24 53.69 -9.79
N GLY A 538 24.00 53.74 -9.31
CA GLY A 538 23.19 54.97 -9.23
C GLY A 538 23.45 55.88 -8.01
N ALA A 539 24.34 55.50 -7.08
CA ALA A 539 24.55 56.22 -5.82
C ALA A 539 25.93 56.86 -5.64
N GLU A 540 26.88 56.65 -6.56
CA GLU A 540 28.20 57.32 -6.53
C GLU A 540 28.56 57.84 -7.92
N ALA A 541 28.15 59.08 -8.20
CA ALA A 541 28.68 59.86 -9.30
C ALA A 541 28.90 61.30 -8.80
N ASP A 542 30.04 61.54 -8.15
CA ASP A 542 30.62 62.87 -7.97
C ASP A 542 31.47 63.19 -9.24
N PRO A 543 31.12 64.20 -10.04
CA PRO A 543 31.79 64.46 -11.30
C PRO A 543 33.00 65.37 -11.06
N ARG A 544 34.11 64.83 -10.57
CA ARG A 544 35.42 65.53 -10.57
C ARG A 544 36.60 64.62 -10.21
N ARG A 545 37.14 63.86 -11.18
CA ARG A 545 38.60 63.72 -11.36
C ARG A 545 38.98 62.95 -12.61
N THR A 546 39.86 63.60 -13.34
CA THR A 546 40.54 63.25 -14.58
C THR A 546 41.63 62.19 -14.38
N ASP A 547 41.76 61.34 -15.41
CA ASP A 547 43.02 60.93 -16.06
C ASP A 547 43.95 59.95 -15.31
N ARG A 548 44.04 58.70 -15.83
CA ARG A 548 45.28 58.09 -16.30
C ARG A 548 45.07 56.67 -16.86
N SER A 549 45.64 56.48 -18.04
CA SER A 549 45.82 55.24 -18.80
C SER A 549 46.86 54.32 -18.16
N VAL A 550 46.56 53.02 -18.07
CA VAL A 550 47.55 51.91 -18.14
C VAL A 550 46.85 50.68 -18.73
N GLY A 551 47.37 50.17 -19.84
CA GLY A 551 46.90 48.92 -20.46
C GLY A 551 47.60 47.68 -19.90
N ILE A 552 47.14 46.48 -20.31
CA ILE A 552 47.95 45.38 -20.86
C ILE A 552 47.07 44.13 -21.07
N SER A 553 47.14 43.66 -22.33
CA SER A 553 47.11 42.30 -22.91
C SER A 553 46.36 41.12 -22.29
N ALA A 554 45.65 40.44 -23.19
CA ALA A 554 45.05 39.12 -23.09
C ALA A 554 46.07 37.95 -23.06
N GLY A 555 45.61 36.82 -22.52
CA GLY A 555 46.22 35.50 -22.67
C GLY A 555 45.24 34.41 -22.23
N GLU A 556 44.71 33.64 -23.18
CA GLU A 556 44.03 32.36 -22.94
C GLU A 556 45.05 31.26 -22.55
N PRO A 557 44.58 30.11 -22.01
CA PRO A 557 44.71 28.92 -22.84
C PRO A 557 43.54 27.93 -22.76
N SER A 558 43.25 27.33 -23.91
CA SER A 558 42.48 26.11 -24.11
C SER A 558 43.36 24.86 -23.93
N GLY A 559 42.77 23.74 -23.49
CA GLY A 559 43.49 22.50 -23.16
C GLY A 559 43.41 21.40 -24.21
N SER A 560 44.03 20.24 -23.90
CA SER A 560 43.51 18.90 -24.20
C SER A 560 44.37 17.81 -23.55
N ARG A 561 43.74 16.68 -23.21
CA ARG A 561 44.28 15.43 -22.67
C ARG A 561 44.46 14.39 -23.78
N ALA A 562 45.48 13.53 -23.65
CA ALA A 562 45.47 12.06 -23.85
C ALA A 562 46.90 11.56 -23.50
N GLY A 563 47.16 10.67 -22.53
CA GLY A 563 46.86 9.22 -22.53
C GLY A 563 47.89 8.49 -23.42
N GLY A 564 48.70 7.51 -23.02
CA GLY A 564 48.84 6.73 -21.81
C GLY A 564 49.65 5.45 -22.14
N ASP A 565 50.77 5.28 -21.44
CA ASP A 565 51.49 4.05 -21.09
C ASP A 565 51.04 2.68 -21.66
N THR A 566 51.98 2.02 -22.33
CA THR A 566 52.16 0.55 -22.28
C THR A 566 53.66 0.24 -22.25
N ASP A 567 54.20 -0.08 -21.07
CA ASP A 567 55.50 -0.75 -20.97
C ASP A 567 55.37 -2.09 -20.24
N ARG A 568 56.06 -3.08 -20.82
CA ARG A 568 55.99 -4.52 -20.52
C ARG A 568 57.16 -4.89 -19.61
N GLY A 569 56.85 -5.61 -18.54
CA GLY A 569 57.84 -6.25 -17.68
C GLY A 569 58.48 -7.49 -18.30
N GLU A 570 59.81 -7.49 -18.27
CA GLU A 570 60.74 -8.57 -17.88
C GLU A 570 60.54 -10.01 -18.39
N GLU A 571 61.49 -10.44 -19.23
CA GLU A 571 61.97 -11.82 -19.31
C GLU A 571 63.50 -11.82 -19.36
N THR A 572 64.17 -12.58 -18.47
CA THR A 572 65.39 -13.33 -18.80
C THR A 572 65.53 -14.52 -17.84
N PRO A 573 65.76 -15.76 -18.33
CA PRO A 573 65.94 -16.95 -17.51
C PRO A 573 67.40 -17.41 -17.43
N LEU A 574 67.81 -17.99 -16.30
CA LEU A 574 69.02 -18.82 -16.19
C LEU A 574 68.82 -19.88 -15.10
N SER A 575 68.95 -21.17 -15.47
CA SER A 575 69.61 -22.26 -14.72
C SER A 575 69.33 -23.61 -15.38
N PRO A 576 70.25 -24.59 -15.27
CA PRO A 576 71.64 -24.60 -15.73
C PRO A 576 71.79 -25.17 -17.15
#